data_AF-A0A7L0PZI9-F1
#
_entry.id   AF-A0A7L0PZI9-F1
#
_cell.length_a   1.000
_cell.length_b   1.000
_cell.length_c   1.000
_cell.angle_alpha   90.00
_cell.angle_beta   90.00
_cell.angle_gamma   90.00
#
_symmetry.space_group_name_H-M   'P 1'
#
loop_
_entity.id
_entity.type
_entity.pdbx_description
1 polymer ?
#
loop_
_entity_poly.entity_id
_entity_poly.type
_entity_poly.pdbx_seq_one_letter_code
_entity_poly.pdbx_strand_id
1 'polypeptide(L)'
;FYLTPPQVNSILKANEYSFKVPEFDGKNVSSVLGFDSNQLPANAPIEDRRSAATCLQTRGMLLGVFDGHAGCACAQAVSERLFYYIAVSLLPHETLLEIENAVESGRALLPILQWHKHPNDYFSKEASKLYFNSLRTYWQELIDLNSGETTDVKEALINAFKRLDNDISLEAQVGDPNSFLNYLVLRVAFSGATACVAHVDGVDLHIANTGDSRAMLGVQEEDGSWSAVNLSYDHNAQNEREVERVKTEHPKSEEKSLVKQDRLLGLLMPFRAFGDVKFKWSIELQKRVVESGPDQLNDNEYTKFIPPNYHTPPYLTAEPEVIHHKLRPQDKFLVLATDGLWETMHRQDVARIVGEYLTGVHHQQPIAVGGYKVTLGQMHGLLTERRARISSVFEDQNAATHLIRHAVGNNEFGTVDHERLSKMLSLPEELARMYRDDITIIVVQFNSHVIGACQNEE
;
A
#
# COMPACT_ATOMS: atom_id res chain seq x y z
N PHE A 1 21.28 6.63 23.33
CA PHE A 1 20.28 7.30 24.20
C PHE A 1 19.18 6.30 24.52
N TYR A 2 18.66 6.30 25.74
CA TYR A 2 17.55 5.42 26.14
C TYR A 2 16.28 6.27 26.22
N LEU A 3 15.30 5.98 25.37
CA LEU A 3 14.00 6.64 25.35
C LEU A 3 13.15 6.08 26.48
N THR A 4 12.50 6.99 27.19
CA THR A 4 11.48 6.64 28.16
C THR A 4 10.24 6.07 27.46
N PRO A 5 9.41 5.24 28.12
CA PRO A 5 8.16 4.74 27.54
C PRO A 5 7.25 5.83 26.94
N PRO A 6 7.05 7.00 27.59
CA PRO A 6 6.29 8.09 26.99
C PRO A 6 6.90 8.65 25.70
N GLN A 7 8.23 8.72 25.59
CA GLN A 7 8.90 9.19 24.36
C GLN A 7 8.74 8.18 23.22
N VAL A 8 8.90 6.89 23.51
CA VAL A 8 8.61 5.82 22.54
C VAL A 8 7.18 5.92 22.03
N ASN A 9 6.21 6.09 22.93
CA ASN A 9 4.81 6.25 22.56
C ASN A 9 4.55 7.50 21.74
N SER A 10 5.18 8.63 22.08
CA SER A 10 5.06 9.85 21.29
C SER A 10 5.60 9.69 19.87
N ILE A 11 6.68 8.94 19.68
CA ILE A 11 7.26 8.67 18.35
C ILE A 11 6.33 7.74 17.56
N LEU A 12 5.92 6.62 18.14
CA LEU A 12 5.05 5.64 17.47
C LEU A 12 3.69 6.23 17.12
N LYS A 13 3.16 7.15 17.92
CA LYS A 13 1.85 7.78 17.68
C LYS A 13 1.89 9.01 16.78
N ALA A 14 3.06 9.43 16.31
CA ALA A 14 3.20 10.66 15.53
C ALA A 14 2.42 10.65 14.20
N ASN A 15 2.21 9.47 13.61
CA ASN A 15 1.46 9.26 12.38
C ASN A 15 0.23 8.35 12.57
N GLU A 16 -0.21 8.15 13.82
CA GLU A 16 -1.36 7.30 14.14
C GLU A 16 -2.64 7.91 13.56
N TYR A 17 -3.38 7.11 12.79
CA TYR A 17 -4.65 7.53 12.19
C TYR A 17 -5.69 6.43 12.34
N SER A 18 -6.91 6.81 12.70
CA SER A 18 -8.05 5.91 12.80
C SER A 18 -9.26 6.56 12.16
N PHE A 19 -9.99 5.78 11.37
CA PHE A 19 -11.26 6.17 10.77
C PHE A 19 -12.32 5.13 11.15
N LYS A 20 -13.51 5.60 11.51
CA LYS A 20 -14.68 4.77 11.77
C LYS A 20 -15.77 5.13 10.76
N VAL A 21 -16.37 4.12 10.14
CA VAL A 21 -17.47 4.35 9.21
C VAL A 21 -18.68 4.84 10.03
N PRO A 22 -19.29 5.98 9.65
CA PRO A 22 -20.45 6.52 10.36
C PRO A 22 -21.63 5.54 10.38
N GLU A 23 -22.33 5.48 11.51
CA GLU A 23 -23.59 4.76 11.62
C GLU A 23 -24.73 5.60 11.03
N PHE A 24 -25.64 4.95 10.31
CA PHE A 24 -26.89 5.56 9.83
C PHE A 24 -28.05 5.05 10.69
N ASP A 25 -28.82 5.96 11.30
CA ASP A 25 -29.92 5.64 12.22
C ASP A 25 -29.54 4.67 13.36
N GLY A 26 -28.31 4.80 13.88
CA GLY A 26 -27.79 3.95 14.95
C GLY A 26 -27.49 2.50 14.53
N LYS A 27 -27.38 2.24 13.22
CA LYS A 27 -26.93 0.96 12.67
C LYS A 27 -25.76 1.18 11.72
N ASN A 28 -24.74 0.33 11.84
CA ASN A 28 -23.67 0.28 10.85
C ASN A 28 -24.12 -0.63 9.70
N VAL A 29 -24.36 -0.03 8.52
CA VAL A 29 -24.80 -0.71 7.30
C VAL A 29 -23.64 -1.07 6.37
N SER A 30 -22.43 -0.62 6.68
CA SER A 30 -21.25 -0.94 5.88
C SER A 30 -20.67 -2.29 6.29
N SER A 31 -20.12 -3.01 5.32
CA SER A 31 -19.28 -4.19 5.54
C SER A 31 -17.94 -3.84 6.21
N VAL A 32 -17.57 -2.56 6.24
CA VAL A 32 -16.37 -2.04 6.91
C VAL A 32 -16.79 -1.28 8.19
N LEU A 33 -16.23 -1.65 9.34
CA LEU A 33 -16.42 -0.91 10.59
C LEU A 33 -15.56 0.36 10.62
N GLY A 34 -14.36 0.26 10.06
CA GLY A 34 -13.36 1.32 10.04
C GLY A 34 -11.98 0.77 9.73
N PHE A 35 -10.97 1.61 9.81
CA PHE A 35 -9.59 1.20 9.65
C PHE A 35 -8.66 2.03 10.52
N ASP A 36 -7.53 1.42 10.85
CA ASP A 36 -6.41 2.02 11.55
C ASP A 36 -5.21 2.05 10.59
N SER A 37 -4.44 3.13 10.57
CA SER A 37 -3.19 3.17 9.82
C SER A 37 -2.09 3.91 10.56
N ASN A 38 -0.84 3.56 10.27
CA ASN A 38 0.33 4.25 10.82
C ASN A 38 1.54 4.11 9.89
N GLN A 39 2.53 4.99 10.06
CA GLN A 39 3.80 4.97 9.34
C GLN A 39 4.98 5.22 10.28
N LEU A 40 6.05 4.45 10.12
CA LEU A 40 7.33 4.67 10.78
C LEU A 40 8.45 4.81 9.74
N PRO A 41 9.07 6.00 9.61
CA PRO A 41 10.13 6.21 8.65
C PRO A 41 11.44 5.51 9.05
N ALA A 42 12.15 5.02 8.05
CA ALA A 42 13.57 4.71 8.02
C ALA A 42 14.35 5.69 7.14
N ASN A 43 13.72 6.23 6.11
CA ASN A 43 14.27 7.26 5.22
C ASN A 43 13.83 8.67 5.63
N ALA A 44 14.65 9.67 5.29
CA ALA A 44 14.31 11.08 5.40
C ALA A 44 14.57 11.78 4.05
N PRO A 45 13.53 12.16 3.29
CA PRO A 45 12.10 11.94 3.58
C PRO A 45 11.69 10.45 3.48
N ILE A 46 10.60 10.08 4.16
CA ILE A 46 9.95 8.76 4.02
C ILE A 46 9.53 8.54 2.56
N GLU A 47 9.84 7.38 2.00
CA GLU A 47 9.51 7.04 0.62
C GLU A 47 8.11 6.40 0.51
N ASP A 48 7.71 5.64 1.53
CA ASP A 48 6.37 5.07 1.69
C ASP A 48 5.23 6.10 1.70
N ARG A 49 4.06 5.69 1.18
CA ARG A 49 2.78 6.40 1.30
C ARG A 49 1.63 5.46 1.66
N ARG A 50 0.57 6.05 2.20
CA ARG A 50 -0.74 5.42 2.45
C ARG A 50 -1.86 6.32 1.92
N SER A 51 -2.95 5.70 1.48
CA SER A 51 -4.16 6.39 1.05
C SER A 51 -5.41 5.64 1.45
N ALA A 52 -6.46 6.37 1.80
CA ALA A 52 -7.79 5.83 1.99
C ALA A 52 -8.85 6.84 1.53
N ALA A 53 -9.85 6.38 0.79
CA ALA A 53 -10.97 7.20 0.33
C ALA A 53 -12.25 6.38 0.14
N THR A 54 -13.40 7.01 0.30
CA THR A 54 -14.71 6.46 -0.08
C THR A 54 -15.12 7.06 -1.42
N CYS A 55 -15.56 6.21 -2.35
CA CYS A 55 -16.18 6.64 -3.60
C CYS A 55 -17.53 7.30 -3.31
N LEU A 56 -17.82 8.41 -3.98
CA LEU A 56 -19.05 9.18 -3.78
C LEU A 56 -20.08 8.97 -4.88
N GLN A 57 -19.62 8.52 -6.05
CA GLN A 57 -20.48 8.18 -7.19
C GLN A 57 -20.68 6.65 -7.34
N THR A 58 -19.86 5.86 -6.65
CA THR A 58 -20.02 4.41 -6.46
C THR A 58 -19.97 4.10 -4.96
N ARG A 59 -20.27 2.88 -4.54
CA ARG A 59 -20.37 2.52 -3.10
C ARG A 59 -19.03 2.11 -2.46
N GLY A 60 -18.00 1.89 -3.28
CA GLY A 60 -16.75 1.27 -2.85
C GLY A 60 -15.90 2.14 -1.93
N MET A 61 -15.09 1.49 -1.09
CA MET A 61 -13.99 2.12 -0.36
C MET A 61 -12.66 1.65 -0.94
N LEU A 62 -11.75 2.59 -1.18
CA LEU A 62 -10.40 2.36 -1.67
C LEU A 62 -9.40 2.60 -0.53
N LEU A 63 -8.51 1.63 -0.29
CA LEU A 63 -7.41 1.74 0.65
C LEU A 63 -6.14 1.21 0.02
N GLY A 64 -5.00 1.83 0.26
CA GLY A 64 -3.78 1.45 -0.43
C GLY A 64 -2.51 1.88 0.29
N VAL A 65 -1.48 1.06 0.13
CA VAL A 65 -0.10 1.34 0.55
C VAL A 65 0.79 1.37 -0.68
N PHE A 66 1.79 2.24 -0.66
CA PHE A 66 2.69 2.48 -1.78
C PHE A 66 4.11 2.58 -1.24
N ASP A 67 4.93 1.61 -1.58
CA ASP A 67 6.35 1.60 -1.23
C ASP A 67 7.12 2.37 -2.31
N GLY A 68 7.77 3.46 -1.94
CA GLY A 68 8.51 4.31 -2.86
C GLY A 68 9.99 3.99 -2.86
N HIS A 69 10.65 4.16 -4.00
CA HIS A 69 12.10 4.02 -4.08
C HIS A 69 12.74 4.99 -5.05
N ALA A 70 14.02 5.29 -4.82
CA ALA A 70 14.76 6.33 -5.51
C ALA A 70 14.11 7.73 -5.34
N GLY A 71 13.58 7.99 -4.15
CA GLY A 71 12.85 9.19 -3.77
C GLY A 71 11.34 8.97 -3.66
N CYS A 72 10.69 9.78 -2.83
CA CYS A 72 9.25 9.67 -2.54
C CYS A 72 8.31 10.21 -3.64
N ALA A 73 8.83 10.65 -4.80
CA ALA A 73 8.04 11.43 -5.76
C ALA A 73 6.98 10.58 -6.48
N CYS A 74 7.36 9.39 -6.96
CA CYS A 74 6.42 8.47 -7.60
C CYS A 74 5.35 7.99 -6.62
N ALA A 75 5.76 7.52 -5.43
CA ALA A 75 4.82 7.06 -4.40
C ALA A 75 3.83 8.15 -3.99
N GLN A 76 4.30 9.39 -3.82
CA GLN A 76 3.43 10.54 -3.57
C GLN A 76 2.41 10.73 -4.72
N ALA A 77 2.87 10.80 -5.97
CA ALA A 77 1.98 11.02 -7.11
C ALA A 77 0.95 9.89 -7.28
N VAL A 78 1.38 8.63 -7.14
CA VAL A 78 0.47 7.47 -7.21
C VAL A 78 -0.54 7.50 -6.06
N SER A 79 -0.10 7.82 -4.84
CA SER A 79 -0.96 7.85 -3.65
C SER A 79 -2.13 8.82 -3.77
N GLU A 80 -1.95 9.95 -4.46
CA GLU A 80 -3.01 10.95 -4.64
C GLU A 80 -3.80 10.82 -5.94
N ARG A 81 -3.25 10.13 -6.95
CA ARG A 81 -3.87 10.05 -8.28
C ARG A 81 -4.59 8.74 -8.51
N LEU A 82 -4.03 7.60 -8.11
CA LEU A 82 -4.50 6.28 -8.53
C LEU A 82 -5.97 6.04 -8.17
N PHE A 83 -6.41 6.51 -7.00
CA PHE A 83 -7.80 6.34 -6.60
C PHE A 83 -8.77 7.12 -7.50
N TYR A 84 -8.38 8.28 -8.03
CA TYR A 84 -9.20 9.00 -8.99
C TYR A 84 -9.30 8.24 -10.31
N TYR A 85 -8.20 7.65 -10.79
CA TYR A 85 -8.23 6.82 -12.00
C TYR A 85 -9.14 5.61 -11.79
N ILE A 86 -9.00 4.89 -10.67
CA ILE A 86 -9.88 3.76 -10.32
C ILE A 86 -11.34 4.20 -10.23
N ALA A 87 -11.62 5.29 -9.52
CA ALA A 87 -12.98 5.78 -9.34
C ALA A 87 -13.62 6.14 -10.70
N VAL A 88 -12.89 6.85 -11.56
CA VAL A 88 -13.33 7.20 -12.93
C VAL A 88 -13.55 5.95 -13.80
N SER A 89 -12.66 4.96 -13.73
CA SER A 89 -12.83 3.69 -14.46
C SER A 89 -14.10 2.91 -14.06
N LEU A 90 -14.57 3.11 -12.83
CA LEU A 90 -15.78 2.45 -12.30
C LEU A 90 -17.08 3.23 -12.56
N LEU A 91 -17.00 4.45 -13.11
CA LEU A 91 -18.20 5.27 -13.31
C LEU A 91 -19.03 4.77 -14.50
N PRO A 92 -20.37 4.75 -14.35
CA PRO A 92 -21.25 4.57 -15.49
C PRO A 92 -21.06 5.68 -16.53
N HIS A 93 -21.31 5.36 -17.79
CA HIS A 93 -21.19 6.29 -18.91
C HIS A 93 -22.01 7.59 -18.72
N GLU A 94 -23.21 7.50 -18.13
CA GLU A 94 -24.05 8.67 -17.82
C GLU A 94 -23.35 9.64 -16.86
N THR A 95 -22.73 9.13 -15.80
CA THR A 95 -21.98 9.96 -14.83
C THR A 95 -20.75 10.59 -15.47
N LEU A 96 -20.05 9.87 -16.35
CA LEU A 96 -18.91 10.42 -17.09
C LEU A 96 -19.34 11.62 -17.96
N LEU A 97 -20.46 11.49 -18.68
CA LEU A 97 -21.04 12.58 -19.47
C LEU A 97 -21.45 13.77 -18.58
N GLU A 98 -22.05 13.53 -17.42
CA GLU A 98 -22.40 14.60 -16.48
C GLU A 98 -21.19 15.38 -15.97
N ILE A 99 -20.10 14.67 -15.64
CA ILE A 99 -18.83 15.27 -15.22
C ILE A 99 -18.25 16.13 -16.35
N GLU A 100 -18.13 15.58 -17.57
CA GLU A 100 -17.57 16.33 -18.70
C GLU A 100 -18.41 17.57 -19.04
N ASN A 101 -19.73 17.42 -19.11
CA ASN A 101 -20.65 18.54 -19.34
C ASN A 101 -20.54 19.62 -18.26
N ALA A 102 -20.29 19.23 -17.01
CA ALA A 102 -20.06 20.19 -15.92
C ALA A 102 -18.75 20.96 -16.11
N VAL A 103 -17.67 20.29 -16.53
CA VAL A 103 -16.39 20.97 -16.85
C VAL A 103 -16.56 21.95 -18.01
N GLU A 104 -17.15 21.52 -19.13
CA GLU A 104 -17.34 22.36 -20.32
C GLU A 104 -18.22 23.59 -20.02
N SER A 105 -19.25 23.40 -19.21
CA SER A 105 -20.19 24.46 -18.84
C SER A 105 -19.69 25.35 -17.68
N GLY A 106 -18.51 25.07 -17.11
CA GLY A 106 -18.02 25.78 -15.92
C GLY A 106 -18.91 25.63 -14.68
N ARG A 107 -19.68 24.54 -14.58
CA ARG A 107 -20.53 24.23 -13.43
C ARG A 107 -19.72 23.54 -12.33
N ALA A 108 -20.28 23.51 -11.12
CA ALA A 108 -19.69 22.75 -10.02
C ALA A 108 -19.61 21.25 -10.38
N LEU A 109 -18.46 20.65 -10.09
CA LEU A 109 -18.21 19.23 -10.31
C LEU A 109 -18.89 18.36 -9.26
N LEU A 110 -19.37 17.19 -9.70
CA LEU A 110 -19.74 16.12 -8.78
C LEU A 110 -18.50 15.66 -8.01
N PRO A 111 -18.58 15.52 -6.68
CA PRO A 111 -17.44 15.04 -5.91
C PRO A 111 -17.24 13.54 -6.20
N ILE A 112 -16.02 13.14 -6.54
CA ILE A 112 -15.72 11.74 -6.93
C ILE A 112 -15.28 10.91 -5.72
N LEU A 113 -14.43 11.47 -4.86
CA LEU A 113 -13.85 10.80 -3.70
C LEU A 113 -13.96 11.67 -2.44
N GLN A 114 -14.20 11.02 -1.31
CA GLN A 114 -14.00 11.57 0.02
C GLN A 114 -12.77 10.92 0.66
N TRP A 115 -11.72 11.71 0.88
CA TRP A 115 -10.45 11.23 1.42
C TRP A 115 -10.44 11.16 2.95
N HIS A 116 -9.86 10.08 3.48
CA HIS A 116 -9.67 9.80 4.91
C HIS A 116 -8.17 9.78 5.22
N LYS A 117 -7.59 10.96 5.38
CA LYS A 117 -6.13 11.16 5.43
C LYS A 117 -5.66 11.71 6.77
N HIS A 118 -4.48 11.32 7.21
CA HIS A 118 -3.83 11.92 8.36
C HIS A 118 -3.41 13.37 8.04
N PRO A 119 -3.30 14.29 9.01
CA PRO A 119 -2.85 15.66 8.75
C PRO A 119 -1.46 15.79 8.12
N ASN A 120 -0.58 14.80 8.34
CA ASN A 120 0.75 14.75 7.71
C ASN A 120 0.71 14.30 6.24
N ASP A 121 -0.37 13.66 5.79
CA ASP A 121 -0.56 13.24 4.41
C ASP A 121 -1.09 14.42 3.58
N TYR A 122 -0.49 14.66 2.41
CA TYR A 122 -0.74 15.87 1.62
C TYR A 122 -1.00 15.58 0.14
N PHE A 123 -1.57 16.57 -0.54
CA PHE A 123 -1.74 16.61 -1.99
C PHE A 123 -0.78 17.62 -2.60
N SER A 124 -0.28 17.33 -3.79
CA SER A 124 0.53 18.25 -4.59
C SER A 124 -0.33 19.42 -5.09
N LYS A 125 -0.10 20.61 -4.54
CA LYS A 125 -0.88 21.80 -4.89
C LYS A 125 -0.52 22.30 -6.28
N GLU A 126 0.76 22.29 -6.60
CA GLU A 126 1.31 22.78 -7.85
C GLU A 126 0.87 21.90 -9.02
N ALA A 127 0.84 20.58 -8.82
CA ALA A 127 0.49 19.62 -9.88
C ALA A 127 -1.01 19.39 -10.05
N SER A 128 -1.85 19.92 -9.17
CA SER A 128 -3.30 19.66 -9.16
C SER A 128 -3.96 19.91 -10.52
N LYS A 129 -3.60 21.00 -11.22
CA LYS A 129 -4.14 21.30 -12.55
C LYS A 129 -3.67 20.30 -13.61
N LEU A 130 -2.39 19.91 -13.57
CA LEU A 130 -1.82 18.93 -14.49
C LEU A 130 -2.51 17.57 -14.31
N TYR A 131 -2.62 17.08 -13.07
CA TYR A 131 -3.26 15.82 -12.76
C TYR A 131 -4.76 15.81 -13.11
N PHE A 132 -5.46 16.92 -12.88
CA PHE A 132 -6.85 17.08 -13.29
C PHE A 132 -7.01 16.97 -14.81
N ASN A 133 -6.12 17.61 -15.59
CA ASN A 133 -6.19 17.56 -17.04
C ASN A 133 -5.93 16.15 -17.59
N SER A 134 -4.95 15.42 -17.06
CA SER A 134 -4.69 14.03 -17.46
C SER A 134 -5.87 13.11 -17.13
N LEU A 135 -6.46 13.27 -15.94
CA LEU A 135 -7.66 12.53 -15.56
C LEU A 135 -8.85 12.89 -16.46
N ARG A 136 -8.98 14.16 -16.87
CA ARG A 136 -9.99 14.61 -17.82
C ARG A 136 -9.88 13.92 -19.15
N THR A 137 -8.67 13.89 -19.72
CA THR A 137 -8.41 13.18 -20.96
C THR A 137 -8.76 11.70 -20.82
N TYR A 138 -8.47 11.08 -19.68
CA TYR A 138 -8.85 9.69 -19.45
C TYR A 138 -10.37 9.47 -19.47
N TRP A 139 -11.16 10.26 -18.75
CA TRP A 139 -12.61 10.06 -18.77
C TRP A 139 -13.24 10.39 -20.13
N GLN A 140 -12.67 11.33 -20.88
CA GLN A 140 -13.11 11.64 -22.25
C GLN A 140 -12.91 10.43 -23.17
N GLU A 141 -11.77 9.75 -23.07
CA GLU A 141 -11.54 8.51 -23.81
C GLU A 141 -12.51 7.38 -23.39
N LEU A 142 -12.86 7.28 -22.10
CA LEU A 142 -13.88 6.32 -21.64
C LEU A 142 -15.28 6.65 -22.17
N ILE A 143 -15.61 7.93 -22.35
CA ILE A 143 -16.86 8.36 -23.01
C ILE A 143 -16.86 7.90 -24.46
N ASP A 144 -15.76 8.12 -25.19
CA ASP A 144 -15.66 7.78 -26.61
C ASP A 144 -15.69 6.27 -26.87
N LEU A 145 -15.13 5.47 -25.96
CA LEU A 145 -14.99 4.01 -26.09
C LEU A 145 -16.23 3.21 -25.64
N ASN A 146 -17.34 3.87 -25.28
CA ASN A 146 -18.50 3.23 -24.67
C ASN A 146 -18.96 1.95 -25.40
N SER A 147 -18.75 0.80 -24.76
CA SER A 147 -19.17 -0.52 -25.26
C SER A 147 -20.60 -0.89 -24.86
N GLY A 148 -21.23 -0.13 -23.97
CA GLY A 148 -22.55 -0.45 -23.40
C GLY A 148 -22.56 -1.62 -22.41
N GLU A 149 -21.40 -2.18 -22.07
CA GLU A 149 -21.25 -3.29 -21.13
C GLU A 149 -21.04 -2.78 -19.70
N THR A 150 -21.47 -3.58 -18.72
CA THR A 150 -21.22 -3.29 -17.30
C THR A 150 -19.74 -3.43 -17.00
N THR A 151 -19.15 -2.42 -16.35
CA THR A 151 -17.73 -2.40 -16.00
C THR A 151 -17.37 -3.55 -15.05
N ASP A 152 -16.50 -4.45 -15.49
CA ASP A 152 -15.84 -5.41 -14.61
C ASP A 152 -14.84 -4.67 -13.70
N VAL A 153 -14.98 -4.84 -12.38
CA VAL A 153 -14.13 -4.17 -11.38
C VAL A 153 -12.67 -4.57 -11.55
N LYS A 154 -12.41 -5.83 -11.91
CA LYS A 154 -11.05 -6.31 -12.14
C LYS A 154 -10.40 -5.59 -13.31
N GLU A 155 -11.06 -5.55 -14.47
CA GLU A 155 -10.55 -4.82 -15.64
C GLU A 155 -10.46 -3.31 -15.38
N ALA A 156 -11.40 -2.72 -14.64
CA ALA A 156 -11.32 -1.31 -14.25
C ALA A 156 -10.06 -1.01 -13.42
N LEU A 157 -9.72 -1.88 -12.46
CA LEU A 157 -8.49 -1.76 -11.67
C LEU A 157 -7.24 -1.88 -12.55
N ILE A 158 -7.18 -2.90 -13.41
CA ILE A 158 -6.05 -3.11 -14.34
C ILE A 158 -5.86 -1.89 -15.24
N ASN A 159 -6.93 -1.40 -15.85
CA ASN A 159 -6.91 -0.26 -16.76
C ASN A 159 -6.52 1.05 -16.05
N ALA A 160 -7.03 1.28 -14.83
CA ALA A 160 -6.68 2.46 -14.04
C ALA A 160 -5.17 2.52 -13.72
N PHE A 161 -4.58 1.39 -13.31
CA PHE A 161 -3.15 1.31 -13.01
C PHE A 161 -2.30 1.56 -14.27
N LYS A 162 -2.61 0.83 -15.36
CA LYS A 162 -1.89 0.98 -16.63
C LYS A 162 -2.01 2.40 -17.19
N ARG A 163 -3.20 2.98 -17.10
CA ARG A 163 -3.46 4.35 -17.56
C ARG A 163 -2.64 5.36 -16.77
N LEU A 164 -2.67 5.32 -15.44
CA LEU A 164 -1.90 6.27 -14.64
C LEU A 164 -0.40 6.17 -14.93
N ASP A 165 0.16 4.96 -15.07
CA ASP A 165 1.58 4.79 -15.39
C ASP A 165 1.93 5.32 -16.79
N ASN A 166 1.03 5.14 -17.76
CA ASN A 166 1.17 5.72 -19.09
C ASN A 166 1.13 7.26 -19.05
N ASP A 167 0.20 7.84 -18.31
CA ASP A 167 0.09 9.29 -18.12
C ASP A 167 1.34 9.86 -17.45
N ILE A 168 1.87 9.20 -16.39
CA ILE A 168 3.15 9.59 -15.75
C ILE A 168 4.28 9.61 -16.78
N SER A 169 4.35 8.58 -17.63
CA SER A 169 5.35 8.48 -18.70
C SER A 169 5.19 9.59 -19.74
N LEU A 170 3.97 9.91 -20.18
CA LEU A 170 3.72 10.95 -21.18
C LEU A 170 3.96 12.36 -20.62
N GLU A 171 3.52 12.62 -19.40
CA GLU A 171 3.73 13.89 -18.69
C GLU A 171 5.22 14.21 -18.57
N ALA A 172 6.06 13.23 -18.25
CA ALA A 172 7.51 13.40 -18.17
C ALA A 172 8.17 13.66 -19.53
N GLN A 173 7.60 13.17 -20.63
CA GLN A 173 8.09 13.42 -21.98
C GLN A 173 7.68 14.80 -22.51
N VAL A 174 6.48 15.25 -22.16
CA VAL A 174 5.95 16.56 -22.56
C VAL A 174 6.59 17.69 -21.74
N GLY A 175 6.80 17.45 -20.44
CA GLY A 175 7.25 18.46 -19.50
C GLY A 175 6.18 19.51 -19.18
N ASP A 176 6.58 20.59 -18.51
CA ASP A 176 5.71 21.74 -18.24
C ASP A 176 6.49 23.06 -18.41
N PRO A 177 5.88 24.14 -18.93
CA PRO A 177 6.55 25.44 -19.01
C PRO A 177 7.02 25.99 -17.65
N ASN A 178 6.37 25.62 -16.56
CA ASN A 178 6.81 25.91 -15.21
C ASN A 178 7.97 24.98 -14.83
N SER A 179 9.15 25.55 -14.56
CA SER A 179 10.36 24.79 -14.28
C SER A 179 10.25 23.81 -13.09
N PHE A 180 9.47 24.18 -12.06
CA PHE A 180 9.24 23.30 -10.92
C PHE A 180 8.37 22.10 -11.32
N LEU A 181 7.28 22.32 -12.07
CA LEU A 181 6.44 21.24 -12.57
C LEU A 181 7.19 20.35 -13.56
N ASN A 182 8.01 20.94 -14.43
CA ASN A 182 8.86 20.20 -15.35
C ASN A 182 9.78 19.24 -14.60
N TYR A 183 10.43 19.72 -13.54
CA TYR A 183 11.28 18.89 -12.70
C TYR A 183 10.47 17.86 -11.90
N LEU A 184 9.27 18.21 -11.44
CA LEU A 184 8.38 17.31 -10.71
C LEU A 184 7.95 16.10 -11.56
N VAL A 185 7.45 16.31 -12.78
CA VAL A 185 6.99 15.20 -13.64
C VAL A 185 8.14 14.24 -13.97
N LEU A 186 9.34 14.78 -14.18
CA LEU A 186 10.55 13.96 -14.37
C LEU A 186 10.90 13.18 -13.10
N ARG A 187 10.89 13.82 -11.92
CA ARG A 187 11.13 13.11 -10.65
C ARG A 187 10.12 11.99 -10.41
N VAL A 188 8.84 12.21 -10.71
CA VAL A 188 7.79 11.20 -10.59
C VAL A 188 8.05 10.02 -11.51
N ALA A 189 8.43 10.26 -12.76
CA ALA A 189 8.70 9.18 -13.72
C ALA A 189 10.02 8.42 -13.46
N PHE A 190 11.07 9.11 -12.97
CA PHE A 190 12.37 8.50 -12.73
C PHE A 190 12.51 7.81 -11.36
N SER A 191 11.71 8.18 -10.37
CA SER A 191 11.52 7.37 -9.15
C SER A 191 10.50 6.26 -9.43
N GLY A 192 10.40 5.29 -8.53
CA GLY A 192 9.45 4.20 -8.66
C GLY A 192 8.58 4.05 -7.43
N ALA A 193 7.46 3.35 -7.60
CA ALA A 193 6.59 3.01 -6.49
C ALA A 193 5.82 1.72 -6.71
N THR A 194 5.74 0.90 -5.68
CA THR A 194 4.76 -0.19 -5.60
C THR A 194 3.38 0.37 -5.29
N ALA A 195 2.35 -0.46 -5.47
CA ALA A 195 0.99 -0.14 -5.08
C ALA A 195 0.22 -1.42 -4.72
N CYS A 196 -0.23 -1.53 -3.48
CA CYS A 196 -1.14 -2.59 -3.04
C CYS A 196 -2.47 -1.94 -2.62
N VAL A 197 -3.51 -2.09 -3.44
CA VAL A 197 -4.79 -1.38 -3.29
C VAL A 197 -5.92 -2.38 -3.08
N ALA A 198 -6.73 -2.14 -2.05
CA ALA A 198 -8.00 -2.81 -1.81
C ALA A 198 -9.17 -1.93 -2.26
N HIS A 199 -10.10 -2.51 -3.02
CA HIS A 199 -11.42 -1.97 -3.29
C HIS A 199 -12.47 -2.87 -2.61
N VAL A 200 -13.24 -2.29 -1.68
CA VAL A 200 -14.30 -3.00 -0.94
C VAL A 200 -15.65 -2.40 -1.33
N ASP A 201 -16.53 -3.15 -2.01
CA ASP A 201 -17.93 -2.79 -2.22
C ASP A 201 -18.84 -3.87 -1.62
N GLY A 202 -19.47 -3.58 -0.49
CA GLY A 202 -20.27 -4.58 0.23
C GLY A 202 -19.44 -5.79 0.60
N VAL A 203 -19.82 -6.98 0.11
CA VAL A 203 -19.09 -8.23 0.37
C VAL A 203 -17.97 -8.50 -0.65
N ASP A 204 -17.87 -7.70 -1.71
CA ASP A 204 -16.88 -7.91 -2.76
C ASP A 204 -15.59 -7.15 -2.44
N LEU A 205 -14.53 -7.91 -2.16
CA LEU A 205 -13.18 -7.41 -1.93
C LEU A 205 -12.30 -7.72 -3.14
N HIS A 206 -11.75 -6.69 -3.76
CA HIS A 206 -10.75 -6.81 -4.81
C HIS A 206 -9.41 -6.25 -4.34
N ILE A 207 -8.34 -7.01 -4.49
CA ILE A 207 -6.97 -6.55 -4.24
C ILE A 207 -6.24 -6.44 -5.57
N ALA A 208 -5.79 -5.24 -5.92
CA ALA A 208 -4.90 -4.99 -7.05
C ALA A 208 -3.48 -4.72 -6.52
N ASN A 209 -2.53 -5.60 -6.83
CA ASN A 209 -1.16 -5.53 -6.35
C ASN A 209 -0.17 -5.30 -7.49
N THR A 210 0.73 -4.33 -7.32
CA THR A 210 1.85 -4.01 -8.21
C THR A 210 3.10 -3.80 -7.35
N GLY A 211 3.86 -4.86 -7.10
CA GLY A 211 5.13 -4.83 -6.37
C GLY A 211 5.16 -5.89 -5.27
N ASP A 212 5.99 -5.64 -4.26
CA ASP A 212 6.25 -6.50 -3.10
C ASP A 212 5.61 -6.02 -1.79
N SER A 213 4.84 -4.92 -1.84
CA SER A 213 3.78 -4.68 -0.85
C SER A 213 2.75 -5.82 -0.85
N ARG A 214 2.05 -6.02 0.27
CA ARG A 214 1.15 -7.18 0.43
C ARG A 214 -0.15 -6.89 1.17
N ALA A 215 -1.21 -7.59 0.73
CA ALA A 215 -2.50 -7.69 1.39
C ALA A 215 -2.69 -9.08 2.03
N MET A 216 -3.07 -9.10 3.31
CA MET A 216 -3.33 -10.33 4.07
C MET A 216 -4.64 -10.23 4.85
N LEU A 217 -5.50 -11.23 4.68
CA LEU A 217 -6.79 -11.35 5.36
C LEU A 217 -6.65 -12.14 6.65
N GLY A 218 -7.09 -11.56 7.75
CA GLY A 218 -7.20 -12.21 9.05
C GLY A 218 -8.55 -12.92 9.19
N VAL A 219 -8.50 -14.24 9.24
CA VAL A 219 -9.68 -15.11 9.38
C VAL A 219 -9.69 -15.71 10.78
N GLN A 220 -10.84 -15.67 11.44
CA GLN A 220 -11.04 -16.34 12.72
C GLN A 220 -11.68 -17.71 12.50
N GLU A 221 -10.97 -18.77 12.87
CA GLU A 221 -11.45 -20.14 12.76
C GLU A 221 -12.50 -20.46 13.85
N GLU A 222 -13.22 -21.57 13.69
CA GLU A 222 -14.29 -21.99 14.62
C GLU A 222 -13.78 -22.24 16.05
N ASP A 223 -12.53 -22.65 16.21
CA ASP A 223 -11.89 -22.85 17.52
C ASP A 223 -11.40 -21.53 18.17
N GLY A 224 -11.60 -20.41 17.48
CA GLY A 224 -11.18 -19.07 17.88
C GLY A 224 -9.72 -18.75 17.54
N SER A 225 -8.98 -19.68 16.93
CA SER A 225 -7.64 -19.42 16.40
C SER A 225 -7.70 -18.50 15.18
N TRP A 226 -6.56 -17.91 14.85
CA TRP A 226 -6.41 -17.00 13.71
C TRP A 226 -5.70 -17.71 12.57
N SER A 227 -6.11 -17.46 11.34
CA SER A 227 -5.37 -17.87 10.14
C SER A 227 -5.13 -16.66 9.24
N ALA A 228 -3.98 -16.69 8.55
CA ALA A 228 -3.57 -15.66 7.60
C ALA A 228 -3.79 -16.16 6.17
N VAL A 229 -4.65 -15.49 5.42
CA VAL A 229 -4.90 -15.77 3.99
C VAL A 229 -4.29 -14.65 3.16
N ASN A 230 -3.34 -14.96 2.29
CA ASN A 230 -2.76 -13.96 1.38
C ASN A 230 -3.78 -13.61 0.28
N LEU A 231 -4.01 -12.31 0.07
CA LEU A 231 -4.83 -11.78 -1.02
C LEU A 231 -4.01 -11.01 -2.06
N SER A 232 -2.68 -11.10 -1.98
CA SER A 232 -1.75 -10.73 -3.04
C SER A 232 -0.51 -11.62 -2.99
N TYR A 233 0.22 -11.66 -4.09
CA TYR A 233 1.53 -12.30 -4.17
C TYR A 233 2.57 -11.22 -4.47
N ASP A 234 3.72 -11.30 -3.79
CA ASP A 234 4.79 -10.34 -4.00
C ASP A 234 5.37 -10.54 -5.40
N HIS A 235 5.52 -9.45 -6.14
CA HIS A 235 6.15 -9.46 -7.45
C HIS A 235 7.65 -9.25 -7.30
N ASN A 236 8.37 -10.29 -6.87
CA ASN A 236 9.82 -10.28 -6.71
C ASN A 236 10.43 -11.64 -7.09
N ALA A 237 11.74 -11.81 -6.89
CA ALA A 237 12.45 -13.04 -7.26
C ALA A 237 12.02 -14.31 -6.51
N GLN A 238 11.36 -14.18 -5.34
CA GLN A 238 10.86 -15.33 -4.58
C GLN A 238 9.55 -15.89 -5.18
N ASN A 239 8.91 -15.14 -6.08
CA ASN A 239 7.71 -15.58 -6.77
C ASN A 239 8.06 -16.21 -8.11
N GLU A 240 8.09 -17.55 -8.15
CA GLU A 240 8.43 -18.32 -9.36
C GLU A 240 7.53 -17.99 -10.56
N ARG A 241 6.25 -17.67 -10.34
CA ARG A 241 5.32 -17.29 -11.42
C ARG A 241 5.69 -15.95 -12.02
N GLU A 242 6.14 -15.02 -11.20
CA GLU A 242 6.56 -13.69 -11.65
C GLU A 242 7.91 -13.75 -12.37
N VAL A 243 8.84 -14.56 -11.87
CA VAL A 243 10.10 -14.86 -12.57
C VAL A 243 9.81 -15.48 -13.95
N GLU A 244 8.90 -16.45 -14.03
CA GLU A 244 8.54 -17.08 -15.29
C GLU A 244 7.85 -16.09 -16.24
N ARG A 245 6.95 -15.23 -15.74
CA ARG A 245 6.33 -14.15 -16.53
C ARG A 245 7.40 -13.31 -17.20
N VAL A 246 8.34 -12.75 -16.42
CA VAL A 246 9.44 -11.93 -16.95
C VAL A 246 10.24 -12.73 -18.00
N LYS A 247 10.56 -13.99 -17.76
CA LYS A 247 11.27 -14.82 -18.75
C LYS A 247 10.50 -15.00 -20.05
N THR A 248 9.19 -15.17 -19.99
CA THR A 248 8.35 -15.41 -21.18
C THR A 248 8.09 -14.16 -22.02
N GLU A 249 8.17 -12.97 -21.42
CA GLU A 249 7.97 -11.69 -22.12
C GLU A 249 9.17 -11.29 -23.00
N HIS A 250 10.34 -11.90 -22.76
CA HIS A 250 11.57 -11.57 -23.48
C HIS A 250 12.15 -12.77 -24.26
N PRO A 251 12.98 -12.54 -25.28
CA PRO A 251 13.64 -13.62 -26.01
C PRO A 251 14.46 -14.54 -25.10
N LYS A 252 14.47 -15.85 -25.41
CA LYS A 252 15.24 -16.87 -24.65
C LYS A 252 16.74 -16.55 -24.50
N SER A 253 17.31 -15.74 -25.39
CA SER A 253 18.70 -15.28 -25.29
C SER A 253 18.97 -14.44 -24.04
N GLU A 254 17.94 -13.79 -23.48
CA GLU A 254 18.06 -12.90 -22.33
C GLU A 254 17.76 -13.58 -20.99
N GLU A 255 17.32 -14.84 -20.97
CA GLU A 255 16.84 -15.53 -19.76
C GLU A 255 17.82 -15.45 -18.57
N LYS A 256 19.13 -15.52 -18.83
CA LYS A 256 20.19 -15.47 -17.81
C LYS A 256 20.50 -14.05 -17.30
N SER A 257 19.97 -13.03 -17.96
CA SER A 257 20.20 -11.61 -17.62
C SER A 257 18.99 -10.89 -17.06
N LEU A 258 17.78 -11.43 -17.26
CA LEU A 258 16.53 -10.81 -16.79
C LEU A 258 16.47 -10.69 -15.26
N VAL A 259 16.86 -11.74 -14.55
CA VAL A 259 16.92 -11.74 -13.08
C VAL A 259 18.34 -12.13 -12.66
N LYS A 260 19.04 -11.23 -11.97
CA LYS A 260 20.37 -11.46 -11.41
C LYS A 260 20.38 -11.04 -9.96
N GLN A 261 20.96 -11.86 -9.08
CA GLN A 261 21.03 -11.57 -7.64
C GLN A 261 19.65 -11.17 -7.09
N ASP A 262 18.63 -11.94 -7.48
CA ASP A 262 17.24 -11.76 -7.07
C ASP A 262 16.62 -10.39 -7.43
N ARG A 263 17.21 -9.71 -8.42
CA ARG A 263 16.78 -8.38 -8.89
C ARG A 263 16.56 -8.36 -10.40
N LEU A 264 15.55 -7.62 -10.85
CA LEU A 264 15.27 -7.34 -12.25
C LEU A 264 16.45 -6.58 -12.87
N LEU A 265 17.03 -7.15 -13.93
CA LEU A 265 18.28 -6.73 -14.57
C LEU A 265 19.45 -6.53 -13.58
N GLY A 266 19.42 -7.19 -12.42
CA GLY A 266 20.42 -7.04 -11.36
C GLY A 266 20.32 -5.76 -10.55
N LEU A 267 19.21 -5.01 -10.64
CA LEU A 267 19.07 -3.69 -10.02
C LEU A 267 17.84 -3.61 -9.11
N LEU A 268 16.65 -3.86 -9.65
CA LEU A 268 15.38 -3.55 -8.98
C LEU A 268 14.82 -4.78 -8.24
N MET A 269 14.39 -4.60 -6.99
CA MET A 269 13.77 -5.66 -6.18
C MET A 269 12.35 -5.98 -6.66
N PRO A 270 11.42 -5.01 -6.76
CA PRO A 270 10.09 -5.27 -7.29
C PRO A 270 10.15 -5.48 -8.81
N PHE A 271 9.45 -6.51 -9.28
CA PHE A 271 9.33 -6.87 -10.70
C PHE A 271 8.12 -6.19 -11.37
N ARG A 272 7.35 -5.42 -10.59
CA ARG A 272 6.31 -4.50 -11.07
C ARG A 272 6.30 -3.24 -10.22
N ALA A 273 6.23 -2.08 -10.86
CA ALA A 273 6.15 -0.78 -10.19
C ALA A 273 5.63 0.31 -11.15
N PHE A 274 5.05 1.36 -10.58
CA PHE A 274 4.83 2.64 -11.25
C PHE A 274 6.15 3.38 -11.43
N GLY A 275 6.21 4.30 -12.39
CA GLY A 275 7.40 5.10 -12.64
C GLY A 275 8.52 4.23 -13.18
N ASP A 276 9.74 4.37 -12.64
CA ASP A 276 10.92 3.59 -13.04
C ASP A 276 11.10 3.53 -14.57
N VAL A 277 10.89 4.66 -15.25
CA VAL A 277 10.90 4.70 -16.72
C VAL A 277 12.24 4.24 -17.32
N LYS A 278 13.30 4.21 -16.50
CA LYS A 278 14.59 3.58 -16.80
C LYS A 278 14.47 2.12 -17.28
N PHE A 279 13.49 1.38 -16.77
CA PHE A 279 13.22 -0.02 -17.13
C PHE A 279 12.13 -0.17 -18.19
N LYS A 280 11.53 0.93 -18.65
CA LYS A 280 10.39 0.95 -19.57
C LYS A 280 10.70 1.60 -20.91
N TRP A 281 11.32 2.77 -20.90
CA TRP A 281 11.59 3.56 -22.10
C TRP A 281 12.75 2.99 -22.93
N SER A 282 12.72 3.26 -24.24
CA SER A 282 13.88 3.00 -25.11
C SER A 282 15.09 3.85 -24.70
N ILE A 283 16.29 3.36 -24.99
CA ILE A 283 17.54 4.08 -24.69
C ILE A 283 17.54 5.48 -25.35
N GLU A 284 17.04 5.58 -26.58
CA GLU A 284 16.94 6.86 -27.30
C GLU A 284 16.01 7.85 -26.59
N LEU A 285 14.85 7.39 -26.12
CA LEU A 285 13.92 8.24 -25.39
C LEU A 285 14.52 8.70 -24.05
N GLN A 286 15.13 7.79 -23.28
CA GLN A 286 15.80 8.13 -22.02
C GLN A 286 16.86 9.20 -22.23
N LYS A 287 17.75 9.03 -23.23
CA LYS A 287 18.79 10.03 -23.53
C LYS A 287 18.21 11.38 -23.90
N ARG A 288 17.24 11.42 -24.82
CA ARG A 288 16.61 12.68 -25.25
C ARG A 288 15.97 13.43 -24.08
N VAL A 289 15.25 12.73 -23.20
CA VAL A 289 14.60 13.35 -22.03
C VAL A 289 15.62 13.84 -21.00
N VAL A 290 16.71 13.09 -20.77
CA VAL A 290 17.78 13.54 -19.85
C VAL A 290 18.54 14.74 -20.42
N GLU A 291 18.82 14.76 -21.72
CA GLU A 291 19.52 15.85 -22.41
C GLU A 291 18.68 17.12 -22.52
N SER A 292 17.35 17.01 -22.67
CA SER A 292 16.43 18.15 -22.69
C SER A 292 15.96 18.58 -21.30
N GLY A 293 16.24 17.78 -20.27
CA GLY A 293 15.83 18.01 -18.90
C GLY A 293 16.63 19.09 -18.17
N PRO A 294 16.21 19.49 -16.97
CA PRO A 294 16.97 20.38 -16.08
C PRO A 294 18.37 19.83 -15.77
N ASP A 295 19.35 20.72 -15.57
CA ASP A 295 20.74 20.35 -15.24
C ASP A 295 20.85 19.39 -14.05
N GLN A 296 19.96 19.52 -13.05
CA GLN A 296 19.93 18.62 -11.88
C GLN A 296 19.65 17.15 -12.24
N LEU A 297 18.92 16.90 -13.34
CA LEU A 297 18.69 15.56 -13.86
C LEU A 297 19.83 15.09 -14.73
N ASN A 298 20.47 16.00 -15.46
CA ASN A 298 21.65 15.67 -16.25
C ASN A 298 22.83 15.31 -15.33
N ASP A 299 23.05 16.04 -14.24
CA ASP A 299 24.17 15.77 -13.33
C ASP A 299 23.97 14.55 -12.42
N ASN A 300 22.80 13.92 -12.47
CA ASN A 300 22.50 12.73 -11.69
C ASN A 300 22.96 11.45 -12.42
N GLU A 301 24.02 10.82 -11.92
CA GLU A 301 24.53 9.55 -12.47
C GLU A 301 23.46 8.44 -12.48
N TYR A 302 22.54 8.44 -11.50
CA TYR A 302 21.46 7.47 -11.45
C TYR A 302 20.54 7.59 -12.67
N THR A 303 20.17 8.80 -13.11
CA THR A 303 19.25 8.97 -14.25
C THR A 303 19.93 8.66 -15.58
N LYS A 304 21.22 8.97 -15.73
CA LYS A 304 22.04 8.64 -16.92
C LYS A 304 22.33 7.16 -17.08
N PHE A 305 22.37 6.41 -15.99
CA PHE A 305 22.71 5.00 -16.02
C PHE A 305 21.67 4.17 -16.79
N ILE A 306 22.10 3.46 -17.83
CA ILE A 306 21.24 2.51 -18.56
C ILE A 306 21.40 1.12 -17.92
N PRO A 307 20.30 0.41 -17.61
CA PRO A 307 20.39 -0.94 -17.05
C PRO A 307 21.26 -1.88 -17.90
N PRO A 308 21.93 -2.86 -17.28
CA PRO A 308 22.73 -3.83 -18.00
C PRO A 308 21.83 -4.79 -18.78
N ASN A 309 22.29 -5.26 -19.94
CA ASN A 309 21.56 -6.20 -20.81
C ASN A 309 20.18 -5.67 -21.27
N TYR A 310 20.07 -4.36 -21.50
CA TYR A 310 18.84 -3.67 -21.87
C TYR A 310 18.58 -3.73 -23.39
N HIS A 311 18.15 -4.89 -23.87
CA HIS A 311 17.99 -5.22 -25.29
C HIS A 311 16.55 -5.08 -25.81
N THR A 312 15.55 -5.53 -25.06
CA THR A 312 14.13 -5.59 -25.46
C THR A 312 13.20 -4.91 -24.44
N PRO A 313 13.37 -3.59 -24.16
CA PRO A 313 12.45 -2.87 -23.29
C PRO A 313 11.03 -2.83 -23.87
N PRO A 314 9.99 -2.72 -23.03
CA PRO A 314 10.01 -2.54 -21.56
C PRO A 314 10.23 -3.85 -20.79
N TYR A 315 10.91 -3.77 -19.64
CA TYR A 315 11.15 -4.90 -18.71
C TYR A 315 10.30 -4.84 -17.43
N LEU A 316 9.66 -3.69 -17.18
CA LEU A 316 8.90 -3.41 -15.97
C LEU A 316 7.49 -2.95 -16.36
N THR A 317 6.49 -3.34 -15.58
CA THR A 317 5.09 -2.95 -15.78
C THR A 317 4.47 -2.46 -14.48
N ALA A 318 3.52 -1.54 -14.56
CA ALA A 318 2.66 -1.15 -13.44
C ALA A 318 1.35 -1.97 -13.39
N GLU A 319 1.14 -2.88 -14.36
CA GLU A 319 -0.06 -3.72 -14.44
C GLU A 319 -0.22 -4.61 -13.18
N PRO A 320 -1.33 -4.48 -12.43
CA PRO A 320 -1.51 -5.22 -11.19
C PRO A 320 -1.93 -6.66 -11.45
N GLU A 321 -1.56 -7.56 -10.52
CA GLU A 321 -2.33 -8.79 -10.34
C GLU A 321 -3.56 -8.47 -9.50
N VAL A 322 -4.74 -8.92 -9.94
CA VAL A 322 -6.00 -8.66 -9.24
C VAL A 322 -6.62 -9.96 -8.73
N ILE A 323 -6.87 -10.00 -7.42
CA ILE A 323 -7.54 -11.10 -6.73
C ILE A 323 -8.90 -10.61 -6.22
N HIS A 324 -9.96 -11.35 -6.54
CA HIS A 324 -11.30 -11.16 -5.97
C HIS A 324 -11.52 -12.15 -4.84
N HIS A 325 -12.08 -11.66 -3.74
CA HIS A 325 -12.48 -12.44 -2.57
C HIS A 325 -13.88 -12.00 -2.13
N LYS A 326 -14.81 -12.95 -1.98
CA LYS A 326 -16.11 -12.67 -1.39
C LYS A 326 -16.01 -12.81 0.12
N LEU A 327 -16.19 -11.70 0.83
CA LEU A 327 -16.10 -11.63 2.29
C LEU A 327 -17.13 -12.55 2.96
N ARG A 328 -16.69 -13.17 4.06
CA ARG A 328 -17.47 -14.11 4.87
C ARG A 328 -17.46 -13.68 6.34
N PRO A 329 -18.42 -14.12 7.17
CA PRO A 329 -18.49 -13.72 8.58
C PRO A 329 -17.22 -14.01 9.41
N GLN A 330 -16.45 -15.03 9.04
CA GLN A 330 -15.17 -15.38 9.66
C GLN A 330 -14.01 -14.44 9.28
N ASP A 331 -14.15 -13.69 8.18
CA ASP A 331 -13.14 -12.75 7.72
C ASP A 331 -13.27 -11.46 8.55
N LYS A 332 -12.33 -11.22 9.48
CA LYS A 332 -12.47 -10.17 10.50
C LYS A 332 -11.77 -8.88 10.15
N PHE A 333 -10.64 -8.96 9.46
CA PHE A 333 -9.86 -7.79 9.08
C PHE A 333 -8.96 -8.06 7.88
N LEU A 334 -8.52 -6.99 7.23
CA LEU A 334 -7.51 -6.98 6.18
C LEU A 334 -6.32 -6.14 6.64
N VAL A 335 -5.10 -6.62 6.40
CA VAL A 335 -3.86 -5.86 6.59
C VAL A 335 -3.24 -5.57 5.23
N LEU A 336 -3.10 -4.29 4.89
CA LEU A 336 -2.27 -3.82 3.79
C LEU A 336 -0.98 -3.27 4.39
N ALA A 337 0.18 -3.72 3.94
CA ALA A 337 1.44 -3.15 4.39
C ALA A 337 2.55 -3.24 3.33
N THR A 338 3.51 -2.32 3.42
CA THR A 338 4.78 -2.36 2.68
C THR A 338 5.69 -3.46 3.21
N ASP A 339 6.75 -3.80 2.46
CA ASP A 339 7.63 -4.91 2.80
C ASP A 339 8.35 -4.72 4.13
N GLY A 340 8.54 -3.47 4.58
CA GLY A 340 9.10 -3.14 5.89
C GLY A 340 8.38 -3.80 7.07
N LEU A 341 7.09 -4.15 6.94
CA LEU A 341 6.42 -5.05 7.89
C LEU A 341 6.76 -6.52 7.61
N TRP A 342 6.57 -6.96 6.37
CA TRP A 342 6.60 -8.38 5.99
C TRP A 342 7.99 -9.02 6.04
N GLU A 343 9.06 -8.22 5.99
CA GLU A 343 10.43 -8.66 6.24
C GLU A 343 10.72 -8.92 7.72
N THR A 344 9.96 -8.28 8.62
CA THR A 344 10.20 -8.37 10.08
C THR A 344 9.36 -9.45 10.75
N MET A 345 8.20 -9.80 10.18
CA MET A 345 7.21 -10.66 10.84
C MET A 345 6.58 -11.65 9.86
N HIS A 346 6.42 -12.89 10.32
CA HIS A 346 5.68 -13.90 9.57
C HIS A 346 4.18 -13.55 9.54
N ARG A 347 3.53 -13.75 8.39
CA ARG A 347 2.10 -13.43 8.17
C ARG A 347 1.15 -13.98 9.25
N GLN A 348 1.44 -15.16 9.77
CA GLN A 348 0.64 -15.81 10.81
C GLN A 348 0.74 -15.09 12.17
N ASP A 349 1.91 -14.52 12.48
CA ASP A 349 2.08 -13.70 13.69
C ASP A 349 1.35 -12.37 13.55
N VAL A 350 1.38 -11.76 12.36
CA VAL A 350 0.60 -10.54 12.06
C VAL A 350 -0.89 -10.80 12.27
N ALA A 351 -1.44 -11.88 11.71
CA ALA A 351 -2.86 -12.23 11.90
C ALA A 351 -3.20 -12.48 13.38
N ARG A 352 -2.35 -13.20 14.10
CA ARG A 352 -2.54 -13.46 15.53
C ARG A 352 -2.52 -12.17 16.35
N ILE A 353 -1.53 -11.31 16.17
CA ILE A 353 -1.35 -10.07 16.94
C ILE A 353 -2.52 -9.11 16.70
N VAL A 354 -2.90 -8.89 15.44
CA VAL A 354 -4.06 -8.03 15.13
C VAL A 354 -5.36 -8.64 15.65
N GLY A 355 -5.54 -9.94 15.46
CA GLY A 355 -6.74 -10.64 15.90
C GLY A 355 -6.93 -10.63 17.42
N GLU A 356 -5.86 -10.89 18.18
CA GLU A 356 -5.84 -10.82 19.64
C GLU A 356 -6.07 -9.39 20.14
N TYR A 357 -5.54 -8.38 19.44
CA TYR A 357 -5.80 -6.96 19.71
C TYR A 357 -7.28 -6.60 19.50
N LEU A 358 -7.86 -6.92 18.34
CA LEU A 358 -9.23 -6.54 17.98
C LEU A 358 -10.30 -7.25 18.81
N THR A 359 -10.04 -8.48 19.25
CA THR A 359 -10.99 -9.24 20.09
C THR A 359 -10.82 -8.98 21.58
N GLY A 360 -9.73 -8.30 21.98
CA GLY A 360 -9.36 -8.15 23.39
C GLY A 360 -9.02 -9.49 24.06
N VAL A 361 -8.79 -10.58 23.32
CA VAL A 361 -8.62 -11.94 23.85
C VAL A 361 -7.25 -12.17 24.51
N HIS A 362 -6.32 -11.20 24.43
CA HIS A 362 -5.10 -11.18 25.28
C HIS A 362 -5.39 -11.32 26.80
N HIS A 363 -6.65 -11.25 27.22
CA HIS A 363 -7.09 -11.15 28.61
C HIS A 363 -7.51 -12.49 29.25
N GLN A 364 -7.75 -13.59 28.51
CA GLN A 364 -8.53 -14.71 29.09
C GLN A 364 -7.95 -16.14 29.00
N GLN A 365 -6.97 -16.47 28.16
CA GLN A 365 -6.45 -17.85 28.14
C GLN A 365 -5.60 -18.16 29.39
N PRO A 366 -5.81 -19.25 30.13
CA PRO A 366 -4.91 -19.68 31.21
C PRO A 366 -3.48 -19.91 30.69
N ILE A 367 -2.45 -19.65 31.49
CA ILE A 367 -1.09 -20.04 31.11
C ILE A 367 -1.04 -21.58 31.10
N ALA A 368 -1.12 -22.18 29.92
CA ALA A 368 -1.01 -23.61 29.74
C ALA A 368 0.47 -23.98 29.62
N VAL A 369 0.99 -24.71 30.60
CA VAL A 369 2.40 -25.15 30.60
C VAL A 369 2.60 -26.47 29.87
N GLY A 370 1.72 -26.82 28.92
CA GLY A 370 1.89 -27.98 28.03
C GLY A 370 2.17 -29.32 28.71
N GLY A 371 1.71 -29.54 29.94
CA GLY A 371 2.01 -30.76 30.71
C GLY A 371 3.38 -30.79 31.40
N TYR A 372 4.19 -29.73 31.27
CA TYR A 372 5.48 -29.60 31.95
C TYR A 372 5.30 -29.23 33.42
N LYS A 373 6.10 -29.85 34.31
CA LYS A 373 6.21 -29.43 35.72
C LYS A 373 7.05 -28.15 35.80
N VAL A 374 6.41 -27.04 36.11
CA VAL A 374 7.07 -25.76 36.41
C VAL A 374 7.12 -25.51 37.91
N THR A 375 8.22 -24.90 38.34
CA THR A 375 8.36 -24.40 39.71
C THR A 375 7.49 -23.16 39.92
N LEU A 376 7.15 -22.88 41.18
CA LEU A 376 6.40 -21.68 41.57
C LEU A 376 7.10 -20.38 41.13
N GLY A 377 8.44 -20.35 41.16
CA GLY A 377 9.24 -19.23 40.66
C GLY A 377 9.12 -19.02 39.15
N GLN A 378 9.16 -20.10 38.36
CA GLN A 378 8.96 -20.04 36.90
C GLN A 378 7.54 -19.61 36.54
N MET A 379 6.53 -20.14 37.24
CA MET A 379 5.14 -19.73 37.04
C MET A 379 4.93 -18.26 37.42
N HIS A 380 5.58 -17.79 38.49
CA HIS A 380 5.58 -16.37 38.85
C HIS A 380 6.25 -15.51 37.77
N GLY A 381 7.36 -15.97 37.18
CA GLY A 381 8.00 -15.31 36.03
C GLY A 381 7.04 -15.18 34.84
N LEU A 382 6.43 -16.28 34.41
CA LEU A 382 5.44 -16.30 33.32
C LEU A 382 4.22 -15.40 33.58
N LEU A 383 3.73 -15.37 34.82
CA LEU A 383 2.62 -14.49 35.23
C LEU A 383 3.04 -13.02 35.26
N THR A 384 4.29 -12.74 35.65
CA THR A 384 4.84 -11.37 35.68
C THR A 384 5.07 -10.85 34.27
N GLU A 385 5.60 -11.68 33.37
CA GLU A 385 5.69 -11.37 31.93
C GLU A 385 4.31 -11.13 31.31
N ARG A 386 3.32 -11.96 31.66
CA ARG A 386 1.93 -11.72 31.23
C ARG A 386 1.40 -10.38 31.73
N ARG A 387 1.65 -10.03 33.00
CA ARG A 387 1.24 -8.76 33.57
C ARG A 387 1.92 -7.57 32.88
N ALA A 388 3.19 -7.71 32.50
CA ALA A 388 3.92 -6.70 31.73
C ALA A 388 3.34 -6.54 30.31
N ARG A 389 3.05 -7.65 29.61
CA ARG A 389 2.35 -7.63 28.30
C ARG A 389 0.99 -6.96 28.38
N ILE A 390 0.23 -7.24 29.43
CA ILE A 390 -1.05 -6.58 29.68
C ILE A 390 -0.85 -5.07 29.84
N SER A 391 0.19 -4.63 30.54
CA SER A 391 0.51 -3.21 30.71
C SER A 391 0.91 -2.51 29.41
N SER A 392 1.58 -3.18 28.47
CA SER A 392 1.92 -2.62 27.14
C SER A 392 0.74 -2.63 26.16
N VAL A 393 -0.16 -3.63 26.27
CA VAL A 393 -1.40 -3.72 25.47
C VAL A 393 -2.39 -2.61 25.84
N PHE A 394 -2.36 -2.09 27.08
CA PHE A 394 -3.20 -0.96 27.49
C PHE A 394 -2.78 0.40 26.92
N GLU A 395 -1.66 0.50 26.19
CA GLU A 395 -1.17 1.79 25.68
C GLU A 395 -1.58 2.08 24.23
N ASP A 396 -1.76 1.06 23.39
CA ASP A 396 -2.08 1.24 21.97
C ASP A 396 -3.60 1.21 21.75
N GLN A 397 -4.13 2.25 21.12
CA GLN A 397 -5.54 2.38 20.73
C GLN A 397 -5.75 2.16 19.23
N ASN A 398 -4.69 1.78 18.52
CA ASN A 398 -4.63 1.63 17.08
C ASN A 398 -3.92 0.33 16.70
N ALA A 399 -4.57 -0.51 15.88
CA ALA A 399 -4.04 -1.81 15.48
C ALA A 399 -2.73 -1.70 14.67
N ALA A 400 -2.62 -0.70 13.80
CA ALA A 400 -1.41 -0.47 13.00
C ALA A 400 -0.23 -0.04 13.88
N THR A 401 -0.44 0.87 14.83
CA THR A 401 0.59 1.24 15.84
C THR A 401 1.05 0.03 16.64
N HIS A 402 0.10 -0.82 17.05
CA HIS A 402 0.41 -2.05 17.77
C HIS A 402 1.30 -2.99 16.93
N LEU A 403 0.99 -3.17 15.65
CA LEU A 403 1.84 -3.94 14.74
C LEU A 403 3.22 -3.32 14.55
N ILE A 404 3.36 -2.01 14.35
CA ILE A 404 4.66 -1.35 14.23
C ILE A 404 5.49 -1.58 15.49
N ARG A 405 4.88 -1.46 16.67
CA ARG A 405 5.56 -1.73 17.95
C ARG A 405 6.11 -3.15 18.01
N HIS A 406 5.33 -4.13 17.55
CA HIS A 406 5.77 -5.52 17.44
C HIS A 406 6.88 -5.69 16.41
N ALA A 407 6.75 -5.13 15.20
CA ALA A 407 7.74 -5.22 14.14
C ALA A 407 9.13 -4.71 14.57
N VAL A 408 9.17 -3.57 15.27
CA VAL A 408 10.43 -2.93 15.68
C VAL A 408 10.98 -3.52 16.99
N GLY A 409 10.08 -3.81 17.94
CA GLY A 409 10.42 -4.19 19.31
C GLY A 409 10.56 -5.69 19.54
N ASN A 410 10.28 -6.55 18.56
CA ASN A 410 10.24 -8.00 18.79
C ASN A 410 11.59 -8.56 19.25
N ASN A 411 11.57 -9.37 20.30
CA ASN A 411 12.69 -10.25 20.65
C ASN A 411 12.52 -11.65 20.04
N GLU A 412 13.52 -12.51 20.25
CA GLU A 412 13.55 -13.90 19.76
C GLU A 412 12.37 -14.76 20.26
N PHE A 413 11.66 -14.30 21.31
CA PHE A 413 10.52 -14.97 21.92
C PHE A 413 9.16 -14.41 21.47
N GLY A 414 9.13 -13.50 20.50
CA GLY A 414 7.88 -12.92 19.99
C GLY A 414 7.21 -11.94 20.95
N THR A 415 7.99 -11.34 21.86
CA THR A 415 7.51 -10.32 22.81
C THR A 415 8.18 -8.99 22.56
N VAL A 416 7.45 -7.89 22.80
CA VAL A 416 7.96 -6.53 22.65
C VAL A 416 8.94 -6.23 23.79
N ASP A 417 10.20 -5.99 23.44
CA ASP A 417 11.23 -5.51 24.35
C ASP A 417 11.39 -3.99 24.25
N HIS A 418 11.13 -3.29 25.36
CA HIS A 418 11.26 -1.83 25.43
C HIS A 418 12.69 -1.37 25.18
N GLU A 419 13.72 -2.13 25.60
CA GLU A 419 15.10 -1.72 25.36
C GLU A 419 15.42 -1.72 23.86
N ARG A 420 15.01 -2.76 23.15
CA ARG A 420 15.15 -2.85 21.70
C ARG A 420 14.38 -1.75 21.00
N LEU A 421 13.11 -1.56 21.35
CA LEU A 421 12.25 -0.53 20.77
C LEU A 421 12.85 0.88 20.96
N SER A 422 13.29 1.19 22.18
CA SER A 422 14.01 2.43 22.49
C SER A 422 15.26 2.59 21.62
N LYS A 423 16.08 1.55 21.48
CA LYS A 423 17.32 1.62 20.69
C LYS A 423 17.02 1.89 19.22
N MET A 424 16.08 1.15 18.63
CA MET A 424 15.71 1.27 17.22
C MET A 424 15.08 2.62 16.87
N LEU A 425 14.23 3.16 17.75
CA LEU A 425 13.61 4.47 17.55
C LEU A 425 14.55 5.65 17.87
N SER A 426 15.68 5.40 18.53
CA SER A 426 16.70 6.43 18.79
C SER A 426 17.74 6.55 17.67
N LEU A 427 17.68 5.67 16.66
CA LEU A 427 18.64 5.68 15.56
C LEU A 427 18.50 6.99 14.77
N PRO A 428 19.61 7.69 14.47
CA PRO A 428 19.62 8.81 13.53
C PRO A 428 19.12 8.37 12.14
N GLU A 429 18.62 9.32 11.36
CA GLU A 429 18.08 9.09 10.01
C GLU A 429 19.08 8.32 9.11
N GLU A 430 20.37 8.69 9.15
CA GLU A 430 21.44 8.04 8.37
C GLU A 430 21.67 6.56 8.74
N LEU A 431 21.30 6.15 9.95
CA LEU A 431 21.49 4.78 10.45
C LEU A 431 20.19 3.98 10.45
N ALA A 432 19.03 4.62 10.50
CA ALA A 432 17.74 3.94 10.59
C ALA A 432 17.54 2.94 9.44
N ARG A 433 17.85 3.35 8.20
CA ARG A 433 17.77 2.52 7.00
C ARG A 433 18.68 1.28 7.02
N MET A 434 19.70 1.24 7.87
CA MET A 434 20.57 0.06 8.03
C MET A 434 19.95 -1.04 8.89
N TYR A 435 18.89 -0.74 9.65
CA TYR A 435 18.27 -1.67 10.61
C TYR A 435 16.79 -1.94 10.33
N ARG A 436 16.12 -1.11 9.54
CA ARG A 436 14.73 -1.28 9.13
C ARG A 436 14.47 -0.57 7.80
N ASP A 437 13.39 -0.97 7.14
CA ASP A 437 12.77 -0.21 6.05
C ASP A 437 11.73 0.78 6.60
N ASP A 438 11.20 1.66 5.74
CA ASP A 438 9.97 2.39 5.97
C ASP A 438 8.85 1.36 6.25
N ILE A 439 8.03 1.60 7.27
CA ILE A 439 6.94 0.69 7.63
C ILE A 439 5.63 1.44 7.51
N THR A 440 4.77 1.00 6.60
CA THR A 440 3.42 1.55 6.42
C THR A 440 2.38 0.47 6.50
N ILE A 441 1.36 0.67 7.34
CA ILE A 441 0.34 -0.34 7.63
C ILE A 441 -1.05 0.31 7.60
N ILE A 442 -2.01 -0.38 6.98
CA ILE A 442 -3.45 -0.14 7.12
C ILE A 442 -4.10 -1.45 7.57
N VAL A 443 -4.82 -1.41 8.69
CA VAL A 443 -5.65 -2.51 9.22
C VAL A 443 -7.12 -2.13 9.07
N VAL A 444 -7.83 -2.79 8.15
CA VAL A 444 -9.26 -2.60 7.91
C VAL A 444 -10.04 -3.61 8.71
N GLN A 445 -11.00 -3.17 9.53
CA GLN A 445 -11.87 -4.05 10.30
C GLN A 445 -13.22 -4.22 9.60
N PHE A 446 -13.64 -5.47 9.42
CA PHE A 446 -14.91 -5.80 8.77
C PHE A 446 -16.05 -5.99 9.78
N ASN A 447 -17.27 -5.74 9.31
CA ASN A 447 -18.51 -5.91 10.04
C ASN A 447 -19.12 -7.28 9.73
N SER A 448 -18.76 -8.28 10.54
CA SER A 448 -19.24 -9.66 10.35
C SER A 448 -20.77 -9.80 10.37
N HIS A 449 -21.49 -8.90 11.05
CA HIS A 449 -22.96 -8.93 11.09
C HIS A 449 -23.57 -8.52 9.75
N VAL A 450 -23.07 -7.44 9.15
CA VAL A 450 -23.52 -6.98 7.82
C VAL A 450 -23.15 -8.00 6.75
N ILE A 451 -21.92 -8.52 6.79
CA ILE A 451 -21.46 -9.55 5.84
C ILE A 451 -22.34 -10.81 5.93
N GLY A 452 -22.65 -11.26 7.15
CA GLY A 452 -23.53 -12.41 7.36
C GLY A 452 -24.98 -12.15 6.94
N ALA A 453 -25.47 -10.92 7.06
CA ALA A 453 -26.81 -10.56 6.58
C ALA A 453 -26.91 -10.65 5.05
N CYS A 454 -25.92 -10.13 4.31
CA CYS A 454 -25.90 -10.21 2.85
C CYS A 454 -25.87 -11.65 2.32
N GLN A 455 -25.21 -12.58 3.01
CA GLN A 455 -25.19 -13.99 2.63
C GLN A 455 -26.54 -14.71 2.83
N ASN A 456 -27.42 -14.20 3.70
CA ASN A 456 -28.73 -14.81 3.94
C ASN A 456 -29.81 -14.27 2.98
N GLU A 457 -29.50 -13.21 2.21
CA GLU A 457 -30.41 -12.59 1.24
C GLU A 457 -30.18 -13.07 -0.21
N GLU A 458 -29.04 -13.72 -0.48
CA GLU A 458 -28.76 -14.50 -1.72
C GLU A 458 -29.27 -15.94 -1.59
#